data_AF-A0A508TBR5-F1
#
_entry.id   AF-A0A508TBR5-F1
#
_cell.length_a   1.000
_cell.length_b   1.000
_cell.length_c   1.000
_cell.angle_alpha   90.00
_cell.angle_beta   90.00
_cell.angle_gamma   90.00
#
_symmetry.space_group_name_H-M   'P 1'
#
loop_
_entity.id
_entity.type
_entity.pdbx_description
1 polymer ?
#
loop_
_entity_poly.entity_id
_entity_poly.type
_entity_poly.pdbx_seq_one_letter_code
_entity_poly.pdbx_strand_id
1 'polypeptide(L)' 'MSIILRILFVLVGSITALFVARDSLNFDIIQTFVAILLVTALLLGGSFWSLWRKT' A
#
# COMPACT_ATOMS: atom_id res chain seq x y z
N MET A 1 -2.72 5.37 21.67
CA MET A 1 -3.42 5.19 20.38
C MET A 1 -2.76 4.05 19.63
N SER A 2 -3.42 2.90 19.55
CA SER A 2 -2.84 1.61 19.15
C SER A 2 -2.26 1.66 17.72
N ILE A 3 -0.93 1.51 17.58
CA ILE A 3 -0.23 1.48 16.29
C ILE A 3 -0.81 0.44 15.32
N ILE A 4 -1.29 -0.68 15.86
CA ILE A 4 -1.98 -1.74 15.11
C ILE A 4 -3.24 -1.23 14.40
N LEU A 5 -4.06 -0.40 15.05
CA LEU A 5 -5.27 0.14 14.44
C LEU A 5 -4.93 1.12 13.30
N ARG A 6 -3.84 1.87 13.42
CA ARG A 6 -3.39 2.79 12.36
C ARG A 6 -2.96 2.03 11.10
N ILE A 7 -2.21 0.95 11.26
CA ILE A 7 -1.77 0.11 10.13
C ILE A 7 -2.99 -0.50 9.43
N LEU A 8 -3.95 -1.01 10.20
CA LEU A 8 -5.20 -1.54 9.66
C LEU A 8 -6.01 -0.48 8.90
N PHE A 9 -6.15 0.73 9.45
CA PHE A 9 -6.85 1.82 8.76
C PHE A 9 -6.17 2.24 7.46
N VAL A 10 -4.83 2.28 7.43
CA VAL A 10 -4.08 2.58 6.19
C VAL A 10 -4.33 1.50 5.14
N LEU A 11 -4.25 0.22 5.50
CA LEU A 11 -4.51 -0.89 4.58
C LEU A 11 -5.93 -0.85 4.03
N VAL A 12 -6.93 -0.71 4.89
CA VAL A 12 -8.34 -0.64 4.49
C VAL A 12 -8.57 0.58 3.60
N GLY A 13 -8.07 1.75 3.98
CA GLY A 13 -8.19 2.98 3.17
C GLY A 13 -7.58 2.84 1.78
N SER A 14 -6.39 2.23 1.67
CA SER A 14 -5.77 1.96 0.37
C SER A 14 -6.59 1.01 -0.49
N ILE A 15 -7.14 -0.06 0.10
CA ILE A 15 -7.99 -1.03 -0.61
C ILE A 15 -9.28 -0.36 -1.10
N THR A 16 -9.91 0.49 -0.28
CA THR A 16 -11.13 1.24 -0.65
C THR A 16 -10.86 2.28 -1.73
N ALA A 17 -9.74 3.00 -1.68
CA ALA A 17 -9.33 3.93 -2.74
C ALA A 17 -9.13 3.22 -4.08
N LEU A 18 -8.57 2.01 -4.02
CA LEU A 18 -8.46 1.11 -5.14
C LEU A 18 -9.86 0.74 -5.70
N PHE A 19 -10.88 0.52 -4.85
CA PHE A 19 -12.29 0.30 -5.25
C PHE A 19 -12.99 1.51 -5.87
N VAL A 20 -12.58 2.72 -5.52
CA VAL A 20 -13.10 3.95 -6.16
C VAL A 20 -12.42 4.20 -7.50
N ALA A 21 -11.13 3.87 -7.63
CA ALA A 21 -10.39 4.07 -8.88
C ALA A 21 -10.91 3.20 -10.04
N ARG A 22 -11.52 2.04 -9.75
CA ARG A 22 -12.11 1.11 -10.74
C ARG A 22 -13.13 1.80 -11.64
N ASP A 23 -13.91 2.70 -11.07
CA ASP A 23 -14.99 3.41 -11.77
C ASP A 23 -14.48 4.62 -12.58
N SER A 24 -13.16 4.80 -12.70
CA SER A 24 -12.57 5.93 -13.43
C SER A 24 -12.28 5.60 -14.90
N LEU A 25 -12.50 6.58 -15.78
CA LEU A 25 -12.27 6.47 -17.23
C LEU A 25 -10.83 6.05 -17.59
N ASN A 26 -9.86 6.35 -16.73
CA ASN A 26 -8.44 6.07 -16.91
C ASN A 26 -7.93 5.02 -15.90
N PHE A 27 -8.78 4.05 -15.54
CA PHE A 27 -8.45 3.04 -14.54
C PHE A 27 -7.10 2.35 -14.80
N ASP A 28 -6.79 2.05 -16.06
CA ASP A 28 -5.56 1.38 -16.46
C ASP A 28 -4.27 2.14 -16.05
N ILE A 29 -4.31 3.48 -16.16
CA ILE A 29 -3.19 4.36 -15.78
C ILE A 29 -3.05 4.39 -14.25
N ILE A 30 -4.16 4.62 -13.53
CA ILE A 30 -4.13 4.68 -12.07
C ILE A 30 -3.76 3.31 -11.48
N GLN A 31 -4.27 2.22 -12.05
CA GLN A 31 -3.95 0.85 -11.65
C GLN A 31 -2.45 0.57 -11.75
N THR A 32 -1.81 0.98 -12.86
CA THR A 32 -0.36 0.82 -13.04
C THR A 32 0.42 1.60 -11.98
N PHE A 33 0.03 2.85 -11.71
CA PHE A 33 0.64 3.67 -10.65
C PHE A 33 0.48 3.03 -9.26
N VAL A 34 -0.72 2.56 -8.92
CA VAL A 34 -0.96 1.91 -7.62
C VAL A 34 -0.20 0.60 -7.51
N ALA A 35 -0.08 -0.18 -8.60
CA ALA A 35 0.72 -1.40 -8.61
C ALA A 35 2.20 -1.12 -8.30
N ILE A 36 2.79 -0.11 -8.96
CA ILE A 36 4.18 0.33 -8.69
C ILE A 36 4.32 0.78 -7.22
N LEU A 37 3.36 1.55 -6.72
CA LEU A 37 3.39 2.07 -5.35
C LEU A 37 3.31 0.94 -4.32
N LEU A 38 2.44 -0.05 -4.53
CA LEU A 38 2.33 -1.23 -3.66
C LEU A 38 3.59 -2.10 -3.69
N VAL A 39 4.15 -2.35 -4.86
CA VAL A 39 5.40 -3.11 -5.00
C VAL A 39 6.54 -2.39 -4.27
N THR A 40 6.64 -1.07 -4.43
CA THR A 40 7.65 -0.24 -3.75
C THR A 40 7.49 -0.29 -2.24
N ALA A 41 6.25 -0.18 -1.74
CA ALA A 41 5.95 -0.28 -0.32
C ALA A 41 6.31 -1.67 0.26
N LEU A 42 6.04 -2.74 -0.49
CA LEU A 42 6.43 -4.11 -0.14
C LEU A 42 7.95 -4.27 -0.05
N LEU A 43 8.69 -3.75 -1.03
CA LEU A 43 10.15 -3.79 -1.03
C LEU A 43 10.75 -2.99 0.14
N LEU A 44 10.21 -1.80 0.41
CA LEU A 44 10.63 -0.98 1.55
C LEU A 44 10.31 -1.67 2.88
N GLY A 45 9.11 -2.22 3.05
CA GLY A 45 8.72 -2.96 4.23
C GLY A 45 9.60 -4.20 4.45
N GLY A 46 9.86 -4.97 3.38
CA GLY A 46 10.75 -6.13 3.43
C GLY A 46 12.20 -5.76 3.72
N SER A 47 12.71 -4.68 3.14
CA SER A 47 14.06 -4.15 3.41
C SER A 47 14.19 -3.68 4.86
N PHE A 48 13.19 -2.92 5.35
CA PHE A 48 13.15 -2.45 6.73
C PHE A 48 13.06 -3.61 7.72
N TRP A 49 12.25 -4.63 7.42
CA TRP A 49 12.19 -5.88 8.19
C TRP A 49 13.53 -6.62 8.19
N SER A 50 14.22 -6.66 7.05
CA SER A 50 15.54 -7.28 6.95
C SER A 50 16.60 -6.53 7.76
N LEU A 51 16.56 -5.20 7.79
CA LEU A 51 17.42 -4.36 8.62
C LEU A 51 17.15 -4.61 10.10
N TRP A 52 15.88 -4.65 10.49
CA TRP A 52 15.47 -4.87 11.88
C TRP A 52 15.83 -6.27 12.38
N ARG A 53 15.82 -7.30 11.53
CA ARG A 53 16.26 -8.66 11.88
C ARG A 53 17.78 -8.85 11.98
N LYS A 54 18.58 -7.90 11.45
CA LYS A 54 20.05 -8.00 11.43
C LYS A 54 20.73 -7.22 12.57
N THR A 55 19.98 -6.37 13.26
CA THR A 55 20.42 -5.60 14.44
C THR A 55 20.02 -6.36 15.70
#